data_AF-A0A453FBR1-F1
#
_entry.id   AF-A0A453FBR1-F1
#
_cell.length_a   1.000
_cell.length_b   1.000
_cell.length_c   1.000
_cell.angle_alpha   90.00
_cell.angle_beta   90.00
_cell.angle_gamma   90.00
#
_symmetry.space_group_name_H-M   'P 1'
#
loop_
_entity.id
_entity.type
_entity.pdbx_description
1 polymer ?
#
loop_
_entity_poly.entity_id
_entity_poly.type
_entity_poly.pdbx_seq_one_letter_code
_entity_poly.pdbx_strand_id
1 'polypeptide(L)'
;MATPTPMAGEGTLAAVMPLSPPPPAAAEAAAGSAAEAPMLIFLYFHKAIRAELEGLHGAAVRLATERAGDVGALAERCRFFVNIYKHHCDAEDAVIFPALDIRVKNVAGTYSLEHKGENDLFTQLLALLQLDIQNDDALRRELASCTGAIQTCLTQHMSKEEEQVFPLLTKKFSYEEQSDLVWQFLCNIPVNMLAEFLPWLSTSVSSDEHQDIRNCLFKIVPEEKLLKQVVFTWIEGKATREVAQSVVSDNLERSHCCKDASFVIQAEKLIYPLEQSKVGHIKHTESNVGQADRHPIDEILYWHNAIRKELNDIAEETRRMQQSGDFADISAFNARLQFIADVCIFHSIAEDQVVFPAVNSELSFVLEHAEEERRFNNFRCLIQQIQMAGAKSTAAEFYSELCSHADQIMEAIEKHFCNEETKVLPQARVLFSPEKQRELLYRSLCVMPLKLLERVLPWLVSKLSDEEASSFLQNMRLCRCCSSS
;
A
#
# COMPACT_ATOMS: atom_id res chain seq x y z
N MET A 1 53.98 -44.29 46.51
CA MET A 1 53.44 -43.25 47.42
C MET A 1 52.06 -42.87 46.92
N ALA A 2 51.13 -42.71 47.84
CA ALA A 2 49.69 -42.75 47.64
C ALA A 2 49.06 -41.43 47.17
N THR A 3 48.07 -41.54 46.26
CA THR A 3 46.78 -40.79 46.13
C THR A 3 46.81 -39.25 46.00
N PRO A 4 45.71 -38.53 45.62
CA PRO A 4 44.35 -38.93 45.21
C PRO A 4 43.75 -38.15 43.99
N THR A 5 42.54 -38.52 43.58
CA THR A 5 41.45 -37.61 43.11
C THR A 5 40.35 -37.64 44.19
N PRO A 6 39.31 -36.75 44.25
CA PRO A 6 39.08 -35.42 43.69
C PRO A 6 38.66 -34.38 44.77
N MET A 7 38.51 -33.08 44.43
CA MET A 7 37.70 -32.14 45.22
C MET A 7 36.86 -31.27 44.29
N ALA A 8 35.56 -31.28 44.55
CA ALA A 8 34.57 -30.39 43.96
C ALA A 8 34.84 -28.95 44.39
N GLY A 9 34.88 -28.03 43.42
CA GLY A 9 34.82 -26.60 43.65
C GLY A 9 33.52 -26.07 43.05
N GLU A 10 32.61 -25.64 43.92
CA GLU A 10 31.47 -24.81 43.57
C GLU A 10 31.97 -23.54 42.89
N GLY A 11 31.72 -23.42 41.58
CA GLY A 11 31.95 -22.22 40.80
C GLY A 11 30.63 -21.81 40.17
N THR A 12 29.95 -20.86 40.79
CA THR A 12 28.77 -20.18 40.24
C THR A 12 29.18 -19.53 38.92
N LEU A 13 28.83 -20.17 37.80
CA LEU A 13 28.88 -19.53 36.48
C LEU A 13 27.74 -18.51 36.44
N ALA A 14 28.01 -17.32 36.95
CA ALA A 14 27.24 -16.14 36.60
C ALA A 14 27.38 -15.98 35.09
N ALA A 15 26.32 -16.30 34.35
CA ALA A 15 26.19 -15.95 32.96
C ALA A 15 26.28 -14.43 32.87
N VAL A 16 27.45 -13.93 32.44
CA VAL A 16 27.61 -12.53 32.08
C VAL A 16 26.80 -12.35 30.80
N MET A 17 25.57 -11.87 30.95
CA MET A 17 24.81 -11.31 29.83
C MET A 17 25.67 -10.17 29.24
N PRO A 18 25.85 -10.09 27.91
CA PRO A 18 26.41 -8.89 27.33
C PRO A 18 25.45 -7.75 27.65
N LEU A 19 25.90 -6.80 28.48
CA LEU A 19 25.23 -5.51 28.60
C LEU A 19 25.20 -4.89 27.21
N SER A 20 24.00 -4.65 26.69
CA SER A 20 23.82 -3.81 25.51
C SER A 20 24.58 -2.50 25.75
N PRO A 21 25.39 -2.04 24.78
CA PRO A 21 26.00 -0.72 24.90
C PRO A 21 24.88 0.31 25.09
N PRO A 22 25.10 1.35 25.92
CA PRO A 22 24.15 2.44 26.00
C PRO A 22 23.93 3.00 24.59
N PRO A 23 22.72 3.48 24.24
CA PRO A 23 22.53 4.16 22.98
C PRO A 23 23.60 5.24 22.88
N PRO A 24 24.27 5.40 21.73
CA PRO A 24 25.22 6.49 21.59
C PRO A 24 24.48 7.76 21.96
N ALA A 25 24.96 8.43 23.02
CA ALA A 25 24.56 9.79 23.34
C ALA A 25 24.61 10.55 22.01
N ALA A 26 23.45 11.06 21.60
CA ALA A 26 23.19 11.67 20.31
C ALA A 26 24.49 12.02 19.60
N ALA A 27 24.83 11.23 18.58
CA ALA A 27 25.57 11.82 17.50
C ALA A 27 24.69 12.99 17.06
N GLU A 28 25.05 14.20 17.49
CA GLU A 28 24.84 15.43 16.73
C GLU A 28 25.56 15.23 15.39
N ALA A 29 25.06 14.28 14.61
CA ALA A 29 25.54 13.88 13.32
C ALA A 29 25.13 15.02 12.40
N ALA A 30 26.10 15.88 12.08
CA ALA A 30 26.08 16.85 10.98
C ALA A 30 24.65 17.25 10.57
N ALA A 31 24.07 18.21 11.30
CA ALA A 31 22.73 18.74 11.08
C ALA A 31 22.59 19.31 9.65
N GLY A 32 22.33 18.44 8.70
CA GLY A 32 21.90 18.79 7.35
C GLY A 32 20.38 18.86 7.33
N SER A 33 19.85 19.93 6.76
CA SER A 33 18.41 20.07 6.51
C SER A 33 17.99 19.21 5.32
N ALA A 34 16.83 18.56 5.37
CA ALA A 34 16.24 17.87 4.23
C ALA A 34 15.95 18.83 3.07
N ALA A 35 15.75 20.12 3.34
CA ALA A 35 15.66 21.13 2.28
C ALA A 35 16.98 21.37 1.54
N GLU A 36 18.13 21.02 2.14
CA GLU A 36 19.48 21.13 1.55
C GLU A 36 19.98 19.81 0.94
N ALA A 37 19.60 18.68 1.52
CA ALA A 37 19.87 17.34 1.00
C ALA A 37 18.58 16.49 1.09
N PRO A 38 17.81 16.34 -0.01
CA PRO A 38 16.47 15.74 0.01
C PRO A 38 16.43 14.35 0.64
N MET A 39 17.50 13.56 0.49
CA MET A 39 17.61 12.23 1.09
C MET A 39 17.50 12.22 2.61
N LEU A 40 17.80 13.33 3.29
CA LEU A 40 17.69 13.41 4.75
C LEU A 40 16.23 13.42 5.23
N ILE A 41 15.24 13.55 4.34
CA ILE A 41 13.82 13.40 4.70
C ILE A 41 13.52 12.03 5.31
N PHE A 42 14.25 10.98 4.90
CA PHE A 42 14.06 9.63 5.42
C PHE A 42 14.46 9.51 6.91
N LEU A 43 15.34 10.38 7.42
CA LEU A 43 15.61 10.46 8.86
C LEU A 43 14.35 10.80 9.66
N TYR A 44 13.48 11.65 9.12
CA TYR A 44 12.21 11.96 9.76
C TYR A 44 11.22 10.79 9.70
N PHE A 45 11.25 10.02 8.61
CA PHE A 45 10.42 8.81 8.48
C PHE A 45 10.87 7.79 9.53
N HIS A 46 12.18 7.52 9.62
CA HIS A 46 12.74 6.61 10.59
C HIS A 46 12.50 7.06 12.03
N LYS A 47 12.57 8.37 12.30
CA LYS A 47 12.21 8.93 13.61
C LYS A 47 10.76 8.62 13.98
N ALA A 48 9.82 8.85 13.07
CA ALA A 48 8.40 8.55 13.30
C ALA A 48 8.15 7.05 13.49
N ILE A 49 8.79 6.19 12.68
CA ILE A 49 8.72 4.73 12.79
C ILE A 49 9.23 4.27 14.17
N ARG A 50 10.40 4.76 14.61
CA ARG A 50 10.96 4.43 15.93
C ARG A 50 10.05 4.85 17.08
N ALA A 51 9.45 6.04 16.99
CA ALA A 51 8.53 6.54 18.00
C ALA A 51 7.27 5.66 18.11
N GLU A 52 6.70 5.22 16.98
CA GLU A 52 5.55 4.32 17.00
C GLU A 52 5.92 2.92 17.50
N LEU A 53 7.09 2.39 17.12
CA LEU A 53 7.60 1.11 17.65
C LEU A 53 7.73 1.13 19.18
N GLU A 54 8.27 2.22 19.74
CA GLU A 54 8.36 2.42 21.19
C GLU A 54 6.97 2.46 21.83
N GLY A 55 6.03 3.18 21.21
CA GLY A 55 4.64 3.27 21.67
C GLY A 55 3.91 1.91 21.66
N LEU A 56 4.07 1.13 20.59
CA LEU A 56 3.48 -0.20 20.42
C LEU A 56 4.07 -1.19 21.43
N HIS A 57 5.39 -1.24 21.56
CA HIS A 57 6.05 -2.12 22.52
C HIS A 57 5.66 -1.76 23.95
N GLY A 58 5.68 -0.46 24.30
CA GLY A 58 5.27 0.01 25.62
C GLY A 58 3.81 -0.35 25.95
N ALA A 59 2.90 -0.29 24.97
CA ALA A 59 1.52 -0.73 25.15
C ALA A 59 1.41 -2.25 25.37
N ALA A 60 2.15 -3.05 24.61
CA ALA A 60 2.18 -4.50 24.77
C ALA A 60 2.77 -4.93 26.13
N VAL A 61 3.82 -4.24 26.60
CA VAL A 61 4.40 -4.47 27.93
C VAL A 61 3.39 -4.17 29.03
N ARG A 62 2.68 -3.03 28.97
CA ARG A 62 1.62 -2.71 29.97
C ARG A 62 0.51 -3.75 29.99
N LEU A 63 0.09 -4.25 28.83
CA LEU A 63 -0.87 -5.36 28.78
C LEU A 63 -0.31 -6.60 29.50
N ALA A 64 0.95 -6.95 29.27
CA ALA A 64 1.58 -8.11 29.87
C ALA A 64 1.81 -7.99 31.39
N THR A 65 2.22 -6.83 31.89
CA THR A 65 2.62 -6.64 33.29
C THR A 65 1.50 -6.11 34.18
N GLU A 66 0.68 -5.19 33.67
CA GLU A 66 -0.33 -4.46 34.44
C GLU A 66 -1.75 -4.94 34.14
N ARG A 67 -1.94 -5.77 33.10
CA ARG A 67 -3.27 -6.16 32.57
C ARG A 67 -4.14 -4.95 32.22
N ALA A 68 -3.49 -3.86 31.82
CA ALA A 68 -4.11 -2.59 31.51
C ALA A 68 -3.90 -2.25 30.04
N GLY A 69 -4.96 -1.81 29.38
CA GLY A 69 -4.93 -1.40 27.97
C GLY A 69 -6.06 -1.99 27.16
N ASP A 70 -6.21 -1.46 25.95
CA ASP A 70 -7.19 -1.92 24.96
C ASP A 70 -6.45 -2.72 23.87
N VAL A 71 -6.65 -4.04 23.86
CA VAL A 71 -6.07 -4.94 22.85
C VAL A 71 -6.61 -4.60 21.46
N GLY A 72 -7.87 -4.20 21.33
CA GLY A 72 -8.45 -3.82 20.04
C GLY A 72 -7.76 -2.58 19.48
N ALA A 73 -7.60 -1.55 20.31
CA ALA A 73 -6.89 -0.33 19.92
C ALA A 73 -5.40 -0.60 19.59
N LEU A 74 -4.72 -1.46 20.35
CA LEU A 74 -3.35 -1.87 20.04
C LEU A 74 -3.29 -2.64 18.71
N ALA A 75 -4.23 -3.54 18.47
CA ALA A 75 -4.28 -4.34 17.26
C ALA A 75 -4.48 -3.45 16.01
N GLU A 76 -5.35 -2.44 16.08
CA GLU A 76 -5.51 -1.47 14.99
C GLU A 76 -4.24 -0.65 14.75
N ARG A 77 -3.59 -0.18 15.83
CA ARG A 77 -2.31 0.54 15.69
C ARG A 77 -1.22 -0.33 15.10
N CYS A 78 -1.13 -1.60 15.50
CA CYS A 78 -0.20 -2.56 14.90
C CYS A 78 -0.49 -2.76 13.40
N ARG A 79 -1.75 -2.97 13.00
CA ARG A 79 -2.13 -3.12 11.58
C ARG A 79 -1.75 -1.88 10.77
N PHE A 80 -2.06 -0.70 11.28
CA PHE A 80 -1.69 0.56 10.64
C PHE A 80 -0.18 0.72 10.49
N PHE A 81 0.59 0.45 11.55
CA PHE A 81 2.04 0.51 11.52
C PHE A 81 2.66 -0.49 10.52
N VAL A 82 2.20 -1.74 10.54
CA VAL A 82 2.66 -2.78 9.60
C VAL A 82 2.43 -2.34 8.16
N ASN A 83 1.27 -1.76 7.85
CA ASN A 83 0.97 -1.24 6.51
C ASN A 83 1.91 -0.10 6.12
N ILE A 84 2.14 0.88 7.00
CA ILE A 84 3.09 1.98 6.74
C ILE A 84 4.48 1.45 6.46
N TYR A 85 4.99 0.60 7.36
CA TYR A 85 6.37 0.12 7.27
C TYR A 85 6.58 -0.74 6.02
N LYS A 86 5.62 -1.61 5.70
CA LYS A 86 5.68 -2.42 4.47
C LYS A 86 5.76 -1.55 3.22
N HIS A 87 4.92 -0.51 3.11
CA HIS A 87 4.97 0.39 1.96
C HIS A 87 6.23 1.25 1.90
N HIS A 88 6.84 1.56 3.05
CA HIS A 88 8.14 2.20 3.12
C HIS A 88 9.22 1.29 2.52
N CYS A 89 9.36 0.06 3.03
CA CYS A 89 10.32 -0.93 2.52
C CYS A 89 10.10 -1.24 1.02
N ASP A 90 8.85 -1.45 0.60
CA ASP A 90 8.50 -1.71 -0.81
C ASP A 90 8.99 -0.56 -1.72
N ALA A 91 8.85 0.70 -1.26
CA ALA A 91 9.31 1.87 -2.01
C ALA A 91 10.85 2.01 -2.01
N GLU A 92 11.55 1.60 -0.95
CA GLU A 92 13.02 1.55 -0.93
C GLU A 92 13.56 0.49 -1.89
N ASP A 93 12.97 -0.69 -1.86
CA ASP A 93 13.30 -1.82 -2.73
C ASP A 93 13.01 -1.51 -4.21
N ALA A 94 11.97 -0.73 -4.49
CA ALA A 94 11.60 -0.34 -5.86
C ALA A 94 12.40 0.85 -6.41
N VAL A 95 12.89 1.76 -5.55
CA VAL A 95 13.45 3.05 -5.97
C VAL A 95 14.85 3.28 -5.43
N ILE A 96 15.00 3.27 -4.11
CA ILE A 96 16.20 3.79 -3.44
C ILE A 96 17.38 2.86 -3.62
N PHE A 97 17.24 1.58 -3.25
CA PHE A 97 18.36 0.65 -3.35
C PHE A 97 18.74 0.32 -4.79
N PRO A 98 17.81 0.11 -5.75
CA PRO A 98 18.19 -0.08 -7.14
C PRO A 98 18.97 1.10 -7.71
N ALA A 99 18.58 2.34 -7.39
CA ALA A 99 19.30 3.52 -7.82
C ALA A 99 20.73 3.55 -7.26
N LEU A 100 20.89 3.22 -5.98
CA LEU A 100 22.21 3.14 -5.34
C LEU A 100 23.05 1.99 -5.90
N ASP A 101 22.45 0.84 -6.20
CA ASP A 101 23.14 -0.37 -6.66
C ASP A 101 23.88 -0.16 -8.00
N ILE A 102 23.33 0.71 -8.86
CA ILE A 102 24.00 1.19 -10.10
C ILE A 102 25.38 1.80 -9.79
N ARG A 103 25.55 2.44 -8.64
CA ARG A 103 26.78 3.16 -8.23
C ARG A 103 27.58 2.44 -7.15
N VAL A 104 26.97 1.50 -6.43
CA VAL A 104 27.56 0.74 -5.31
C VAL A 104 27.02 -0.67 -5.35
N LYS A 105 27.81 -1.62 -5.84
CA LYS A 105 27.34 -3.00 -6.05
C LYS A 105 26.93 -3.69 -4.74
N ASN A 106 25.91 -4.54 -4.85
CA ASN A 106 25.42 -5.47 -3.82
C ASN A 106 24.75 -4.80 -2.61
N VAL A 107 24.19 -3.60 -2.79
CA VAL A 107 23.40 -2.95 -1.75
C VAL A 107 21.98 -3.49 -1.79
N ALA A 108 21.31 -3.44 -2.94
CA ALA A 108 19.89 -3.77 -3.06
C ALA A 108 19.56 -5.18 -2.56
N GLY A 109 20.28 -6.20 -3.03
CA GLY A 109 20.01 -7.58 -2.62
C GLY A 109 20.18 -7.84 -1.12
N THR A 110 21.03 -7.07 -0.42
CA THR A 110 21.25 -7.24 1.01
C THR A 110 20.08 -6.70 1.82
N TYR A 111 19.66 -5.46 1.56
CA TYR A 111 18.57 -4.81 2.30
C TYR A 111 17.20 -5.44 1.97
N SER A 112 16.93 -5.78 0.71
CA SER A 112 15.69 -6.48 0.34
C SER A 112 15.55 -7.87 0.99
N LEU A 113 16.67 -8.52 1.35
CA LEU A 113 16.63 -9.78 2.13
C LEU A 113 16.31 -9.53 3.60
N GLU A 114 16.80 -8.43 4.18
CA GLU A 114 16.44 -8.02 5.54
C GLU A 114 14.93 -7.71 5.63
N HIS A 115 14.39 -6.94 4.68
CA HIS A 115 12.95 -6.64 4.59
C HIS A 115 12.08 -7.90 4.55
N LYS A 116 12.52 -8.96 3.87
CA LYS A 116 11.82 -10.25 3.87
C LYS A 116 11.79 -10.90 5.25
N GLY A 117 12.90 -10.85 5.99
CA GLY A 117 12.94 -11.36 7.37
C GLY A 117 12.07 -10.55 8.33
N GLU A 118 11.95 -9.24 8.13
CA GLU A 118 11.06 -8.36 8.91
C GLU A 118 9.58 -8.68 8.66
N ASN A 119 9.21 -8.98 7.41
CA ASN A 119 7.86 -9.42 7.06
C ASN A 119 7.43 -10.71 7.78
N ASP A 120 8.35 -11.64 8.04
CA ASP A 120 8.05 -12.84 8.82
C ASP A 120 7.69 -12.50 10.28
N LEU A 121 8.33 -11.48 10.87
CA LEU A 121 8.00 -10.99 12.21
C LEU A 121 6.63 -10.33 12.25
N PHE A 122 6.27 -9.54 11.23
CA PHE A 122 4.93 -8.97 11.12
C PHE A 122 3.85 -10.02 10.94
N THR A 123 4.12 -11.07 10.18
CA THR A 123 3.20 -12.21 10.03
C THR A 123 2.92 -12.86 11.38
N GLN A 124 3.96 -13.06 12.20
CA GLN A 124 3.81 -13.57 13.58
C GLN A 124 3.00 -12.62 14.45
N LEU A 125 3.29 -11.31 14.41
CA LEU A 125 2.54 -10.30 15.16
C LEU A 125 1.05 -10.30 14.80
N LEU A 126 0.72 -10.27 13.51
CA LEU A 126 -0.66 -10.25 13.04
C LEU A 126 -1.41 -11.54 13.41
N ALA A 127 -0.74 -12.71 13.34
CA ALA A 127 -1.31 -13.96 13.79
C ALA A 127 -1.60 -13.96 15.30
N LEU A 128 -0.70 -13.42 16.13
CA LEU A 128 -0.92 -13.27 17.57
C LEU A 128 -2.13 -12.38 17.87
N LEU A 129 -2.29 -11.28 17.12
CA LEU A 129 -3.41 -10.34 17.27
C LEU A 129 -4.78 -10.93 16.92
N GLN A 130 -4.83 -12.11 16.27
CA GLN A 130 -6.08 -12.85 16.01
C GLN A 130 -6.48 -13.77 17.17
N LEU A 131 -5.60 -13.97 18.16
CA LEU A 131 -5.85 -14.82 19.31
C LEU A 131 -6.51 -14.05 20.46
N ASP A 132 -7.04 -14.78 21.46
CA ASP A 132 -7.66 -14.18 22.65
C ASP A 132 -6.62 -13.67 23.67
N ILE A 133 -5.88 -12.64 23.26
CA ILE A 133 -4.85 -11.98 24.07
C ILE A 133 -5.44 -11.44 25.38
N GLN A 134 -6.70 -10.99 25.38
CA GLN A 134 -7.30 -10.38 26.57
C GLN A 134 -7.33 -11.37 27.74
N ASN A 135 -7.72 -12.62 27.48
CA ASN A 135 -7.93 -13.60 28.53
C ASN A 135 -6.70 -14.49 28.81
N ASP A 136 -5.62 -14.39 28.03
CA ASP A 136 -4.46 -15.27 28.15
C ASP A 136 -3.17 -14.51 28.56
N ASP A 137 -2.67 -14.82 29.76
CA ASP A 137 -1.43 -14.24 30.31
C ASP A 137 -0.17 -14.65 29.53
N ALA A 138 -0.16 -15.81 28.88
CA ALA A 138 0.95 -16.26 28.04
C ALA A 138 0.96 -15.50 26.72
N LEU A 139 -0.20 -15.35 26.07
CA LEU A 139 -0.31 -14.60 24.82
C LEU A 139 0.04 -13.12 24.99
N ARG A 140 -0.31 -12.48 26.12
CA ARG A 140 0.14 -11.10 26.39
C ARG A 140 1.66 -10.98 26.50
N ARG A 141 2.31 -11.93 27.18
CA ARG A 141 3.78 -11.97 27.28
C ARG A 141 4.43 -12.24 25.93
N GLU A 142 3.82 -13.11 25.12
CA GLU A 142 4.27 -13.38 23.76
C GLU A 142 4.14 -12.16 22.85
N LEU A 143 3.02 -11.42 22.93
CA LEU A 143 2.84 -10.15 22.23
C LEU A 143 3.90 -9.11 22.64
N ALA A 144 4.17 -8.97 23.94
CA ALA A 144 5.22 -8.07 24.43
C ALA A 144 6.62 -8.48 23.93
N SER A 145 6.91 -9.80 23.91
CA SER A 145 8.16 -10.32 23.35
C SER A 145 8.27 -10.09 21.85
N CYS A 146 7.20 -10.34 21.10
CA CYS A 146 7.14 -10.17 19.64
C CYS A 146 7.33 -8.70 19.26
N THR A 147 6.60 -7.78 19.88
CA THR A 147 6.76 -6.33 19.66
C THR A 147 8.16 -5.83 20.04
N GLY A 148 8.77 -6.37 21.10
CA GLY A 148 10.15 -6.04 21.47
C GLY A 148 11.19 -6.55 20.46
N ALA A 149 10.97 -7.74 19.90
CA ALA A 149 11.80 -8.29 18.83
C ALA A 149 11.71 -7.44 17.56
N ILE A 150 10.49 -7.05 17.16
CA ILE A 150 10.23 -6.14 16.03
C ILE A 150 10.90 -4.78 16.26
N GLN A 151 10.70 -4.16 17.43
CA GLN A 151 11.33 -2.88 17.76
C GLN A 151 12.85 -2.96 17.62
N THR A 152 13.47 -4.01 18.16
CA THR A 152 14.92 -4.21 18.10
C THR A 152 15.40 -4.40 16.66
N CYS A 153 14.74 -5.27 15.89
CA CYS A 153 15.10 -5.59 14.52
C CYS A 153 15.05 -4.35 13.62
N LEU A 154 13.92 -3.65 13.60
CA LEU A 154 13.69 -2.51 12.73
C LEU A 154 14.54 -1.31 13.12
N THR A 155 14.77 -1.10 14.42
CA THR A 155 15.68 -0.04 14.88
C THR A 155 17.11 -0.29 14.38
N GLN A 156 17.58 -1.55 14.45
CA GLN A 156 18.89 -1.93 13.94
C GLN A 156 18.97 -1.77 12.42
N HIS A 157 17.93 -2.19 11.71
CA HIS A 157 17.84 -2.04 10.26
C HIS A 157 17.97 -0.56 9.84
N MET A 158 17.10 0.31 10.34
CA MET A 158 17.14 1.75 10.04
C MET A 158 18.47 2.39 10.44
N SER A 159 19.09 1.97 11.55
CA SER A 159 20.42 2.47 11.92
C SER A 159 21.50 2.07 10.93
N LYS A 160 21.45 0.86 10.34
CA LYS A 160 22.38 0.47 9.27
C LYS A 160 22.19 1.34 8.04
N GLU A 161 20.96 1.62 7.64
CA GLU A 161 20.67 2.46 6.48
C GLU A 161 21.18 3.89 6.67
N GLU A 162 20.94 4.46 7.85
CA GLU A 162 21.41 5.79 8.21
C GLU A 162 22.93 5.89 8.22
N GLU A 163 23.62 4.83 8.64
CA GLU A 163 25.08 4.79 8.70
C GLU A 163 25.73 4.45 7.34
N GLN A 164 25.09 3.60 6.53
CA GLN A 164 25.70 3.00 5.34
C GLN A 164 25.10 3.49 4.03
N VAL A 165 23.78 3.67 3.96
CA VAL A 165 23.03 3.97 2.73
C VAL A 165 22.91 5.48 2.52
N PHE A 166 22.38 6.22 3.50
CA PHE A 166 22.09 7.65 3.35
C PHE A 166 23.35 8.51 3.09
N PRO A 167 24.52 8.24 3.69
CA PRO A 167 25.75 8.95 3.36
C PRO A 167 26.22 8.69 1.92
N LEU A 168 25.95 7.49 1.38
CA LEU A 168 26.27 7.19 -0.01
C LEU A 168 25.32 7.90 -0.97
N LEU A 169 24.03 7.95 -0.66
CA LEU A 169 23.03 8.67 -1.45
C LEU A 169 23.36 10.18 -1.50
N THR A 170 23.58 10.79 -0.34
CA THR A 170 23.93 12.23 -0.25
C THR A 170 25.25 12.57 -0.93
N LYS A 171 26.26 11.68 -0.89
CA LYS A 171 27.57 11.92 -1.50
C LYS A 171 27.60 11.64 -3.00
N LYS A 172 26.87 10.63 -3.47
CA LYS A 172 26.98 10.14 -4.85
C LYS A 172 25.93 10.72 -5.79
N PHE A 173 24.86 11.32 -5.28
CA PHE A 173 23.76 11.85 -6.09
C PHE A 173 23.69 13.36 -5.98
N SER A 174 23.41 14.05 -7.10
CA SER A 174 23.17 15.49 -7.07
C SER A 174 21.88 15.82 -6.32
N TYR A 175 21.66 17.09 -6.00
CA TYR A 175 20.42 17.53 -5.36
C TYR A 175 19.18 17.17 -6.19
N GLU A 176 19.26 17.35 -7.50
CA GLU A 176 18.19 17.04 -8.45
C GLU A 176 17.92 15.54 -8.47
N GLU A 177 18.96 14.71 -8.59
CA GLU A 177 18.80 13.25 -8.55
C GLU A 177 18.22 12.76 -7.21
N GLN A 178 18.63 13.37 -6.10
CA GLN A 178 18.05 13.07 -4.79
C GLN A 178 16.56 13.46 -4.74
N SER A 179 16.21 14.65 -5.25
CA SER A 179 14.82 15.12 -5.31
C SER A 179 13.96 14.17 -6.13
N ASP A 180 14.45 13.75 -7.30
CA ASP A 180 13.78 12.80 -8.18
C ASP A 180 13.58 11.44 -7.51
N LEU A 181 14.57 10.96 -6.76
CA LEU A 181 14.47 9.68 -6.03
C LEU A 181 13.46 9.76 -4.88
N VAL A 182 13.45 10.84 -4.10
CA VAL A 182 12.47 11.03 -3.03
C VAL A 182 11.06 11.17 -3.62
N TRP A 183 10.89 11.91 -4.71
CA TRP A 183 9.58 12.01 -5.38
C TRP A 183 9.11 10.67 -5.93
N GLN A 184 10.00 9.92 -6.58
CA GLN A 184 9.70 8.56 -7.06
C GLN A 184 9.37 7.61 -5.91
N PHE A 185 10.06 7.70 -4.78
CA PHE A 185 9.75 6.94 -3.57
C PHE A 185 8.30 7.18 -3.14
N LEU A 186 7.92 8.46 -2.97
CA LEU A 186 6.54 8.82 -2.61
C LEU A 186 5.54 8.32 -3.65
N CYS A 187 5.88 8.39 -4.94
CA CYS A 187 4.97 7.94 -6.00
C CYS A 187 4.78 6.41 -6.08
N ASN A 188 5.64 5.62 -5.43
CA ASN A 188 5.46 4.17 -5.31
C ASN A 188 4.53 3.78 -4.15
N ILE A 189 4.17 4.72 -3.27
CA ILE A 189 3.21 4.47 -2.19
C ILE A 189 1.77 4.66 -2.72
N PRO A 190 0.82 3.76 -2.38
CA PRO A 190 -0.60 3.94 -2.70
C PRO A 190 -1.17 5.30 -2.25
N VAL A 191 -2.09 5.86 -3.03
CA VAL A 191 -2.65 7.20 -2.76
C VAL A 191 -3.39 7.25 -1.41
N ASN A 192 -4.19 6.23 -1.10
CA ASN A 192 -4.86 6.13 0.19
C ASN A 192 -3.85 6.10 1.34
N MET A 193 -2.74 5.37 1.18
CA MET A 193 -1.69 5.28 2.17
C MET A 193 -0.96 6.62 2.34
N LEU A 194 -0.61 7.33 1.26
CA LEU A 194 -0.01 8.67 1.36
C LEU A 194 -0.90 9.67 2.12
N ALA A 195 -2.22 9.57 1.92
CA ALA A 195 -3.21 10.42 2.57
C ALA A 195 -3.29 10.18 4.10
N GLU A 196 -2.80 9.05 4.61
CA GLU A 196 -2.70 8.74 6.03
C GLU A 196 -1.27 8.91 6.57
N PHE A 197 -0.27 8.49 5.79
CA PHE A 197 1.15 8.53 6.13
C PHE A 197 1.66 9.95 6.38
N LEU A 198 1.40 10.89 5.47
CA LEU A 198 1.92 12.26 5.61
C LEU A 198 1.34 13.00 6.83
N PRO A 199 0.02 12.93 7.12
CA PRO A 199 -0.50 13.46 8.38
C PRO A 199 0.12 12.79 9.62
N TRP A 200 0.28 11.46 9.60
CA TRP A 200 0.87 10.72 10.71
C TRP A 200 2.34 11.12 10.97
N LEU A 201 3.12 11.25 9.90
CA LEU A 201 4.49 11.75 9.96
C LEU A 201 4.54 13.13 10.60
N SER A 202 3.67 14.05 10.17
CA SER A 202 3.59 15.41 10.73
C SER A 202 3.30 15.44 12.22
N THR A 203 2.50 14.50 12.73
CA THR A 203 2.22 14.39 14.17
C THR A 203 3.36 13.79 14.98
N SER A 204 4.34 13.17 14.31
CA SER A 204 5.44 12.42 14.93
C SER A 204 6.76 13.21 14.98
N VAL A 205 6.77 14.44 14.46
CA VAL A 205 7.96 15.30 14.36
C VAL A 205 7.74 16.63 15.07
N SER A 206 8.82 17.34 15.38
CA SER A 206 8.76 18.69 15.98
C SER A 206 8.29 19.73 14.96
N SER A 207 7.91 20.92 15.42
CA SER A 207 7.51 22.02 14.53
C SER A 207 8.62 22.44 13.55
N ASP A 208 9.87 22.42 13.99
CA ASP A 208 11.01 22.80 13.14
C ASP A 208 11.27 21.73 12.07
N GLU A 209 11.18 20.46 12.46
CA GLU A 209 11.30 19.32 11.54
C GLU A 209 10.14 19.28 10.54
N HIS A 210 8.92 19.57 10.98
CA HIS A 210 7.75 19.69 10.10
C HIS A 210 7.96 20.79 9.05
N GLN A 211 8.48 21.94 9.45
CA GLN A 211 8.79 23.03 8.53
C GLN A 211 9.90 22.64 7.55
N ASP A 212 10.90 21.87 7.98
CA ASP A 212 11.95 21.37 7.10
C ASP A 212 11.42 20.34 6.08
N ILE A 213 10.60 19.39 6.53
CA ILE A 213 9.87 18.46 5.65
C ILE A 213 9.05 19.25 4.63
N ARG A 214 8.29 20.26 5.07
CA ARG A 214 7.49 21.12 4.18
C ARG A 214 8.35 21.82 3.14
N ASN A 215 9.49 22.37 3.53
CA ASN A 215 10.42 23.05 2.63
C ASN A 215 11.05 22.08 1.63
N CYS A 216 11.39 20.86 2.06
CA CYS A 216 11.85 19.79 1.18
C CYS A 216 10.76 19.40 0.17
N LEU A 217 9.55 19.07 0.65
CA LEU A 217 8.41 18.72 -0.19
C LEU A 217 8.09 19.80 -1.22
N PHE A 218 8.21 21.08 -0.87
CA PHE A 218 7.97 22.19 -1.80
C PHE A 218 8.90 22.17 -3.02
N LYS A 219 10.13 21.69 -2.85
CA LYS A 219 11.15 21.62 -3.89
C LYS A 219 11.08 20.32 -4.70
N ILE A 220 10.71 19.20 -4.08
CA ILE A 220 10.68 17.90 -4.78
C ILE A 220 9.35 17.63 -5.50
N VAL A 221 8.22 18.15 -4.99
CA VAL A 221 6.91 17.91 -5.60
C VAL A 221 6.81 18.73 -6.89
N PRO A 222 6.40 18.12 -8.01
CA PRO A 222 6.24 18.82 -9.29
C PRO A 222 5.38 20.09 -9.21
N GLU A 223 5.62 21.07 -10.09
CA GLU A 223 5.02 22.41 -10.03
C GLU A 223 3.52 22.46 -10.36
N GLU A 224 2.90 21.34 -10.71
CA GLU A 224 1.47 21.21 -10.95
C GLU A 224 0.65 21.64 -9.73
N LYS A 225 -0.06 22.76 -9.88
CA LYS A 225 -0.80 23.42 -8.78
C LYS A 225 -1.72 22.47 -8.00
N LEU A 226 -2.45 21.60 -8.68
CA LEU A 226 -3.39 20.66 -8.02
C LEU A 226 -2.64 19.58 -7.25
N LEU A 227 -1.52 19.09 -7.77
CA LEU A 227 -0.70 18.08 -7.11
C LEU A 227 -0.05 18.67 -5.85
N LYS A 228 0.56 19.86 -5.96
CA LYS A 228 1.04 20.60 -4.77
C LYS A 228 -0.07 20.81 -3.77
N GLN A 229 -1.26 21.23 -4.20
CA GLN A 229 -2.38 21.43 -3.28
C GLN A 229 -2.75 20.14 -2.53
N VAL A 230 -2.79 18.99 -3.20
CA VAL A 230 -3.12 17.70 -2.57
C VAL A 230 -2.06 17.29 -1.55
N VAL A 231 -0.78 17.25 -1.94
CA VAL A 231 0.32 16.83 -1.05
C VAL A 231 0.42 17.74 0.18
N PHE A 232 0.28 19.06 -0.02
CA PHE A 232 0.34 20.01 1.08
C PHE A 232 -0.88 19.95 1.99
N THR A 233 -2.06 19.60 1.46
CA THR A 233 -3.24 19.33 2.29
C THR A 233 -3.02 18.13 3.21
N TRP A 234 -2.31 17.09 2.74
CA TRP A 234 -1.99 15.92 3.56
C TRP A 234 -0.94 16.22 4.63
N ILE A 235 0.19 16.84 4.28
CA ILE A 235 1.27 17.12 5.26
C ILE A 235 0.85 18.16 6.31
N GLU A 236 -0.10 19.04 6.01
CA GLU A 236 -0.65 19.98 7.00
C GLU A 236 -1.53 19.27 8.05
N GLY A 237 -2.04 18.08 7.73
CA GLY A 237 -2.91 17.29 8.60
C GLY A 237 -4.26 17.98 8.91
N LYS A 238 -5.16 17.28 9.60
CA LYS A 238 -6.44 17.87 10.05
C LYS A 238 -6.25 18.87 11.21
N ALA A 239 -5.16 18.77 11.97
CA ALA A 239 -4.91 19.57 13.17
C ALA A 239 -4.62 21.05 12.91
N THR A 240 -4.10 21.42 11.73
CA THR A 240 -3.86 22.83 11.39
C THR A 240 -5.15 23.58 10.99
N ARG A 241 -6.23 22.88 10.66
CA ARG A 241 -7.53 23.54 10.37
C ARG A 241 -8.18 24.12 11.64
N GLU A 242 -8.01 23.50 12.80
CA GLU A 242 -8.56 24.03 14.06
C GLU A 242 -7.81 25.29 14.51
N VAL A 243 -6.50 25.35 14.30
CA VAL A 243 -5.68 26.54 14.64
C VAL A 243 -5.86 27.66 13.61
N ALA A 244 -6.04 27.35 12.33
CA ALA A 244 -6.33 28.36 11.31
C ALA A 244 -7.76 28.93 11.44
N GLN A 245 -8.72 28.14 11.94
CA GLN A 245 -10.09 28.59 12.23
C GLN A 245 -10.19 29.36 13.55
N SER A 246 -9.32 29.10 14.54
CA SER A 246 -9.29 29.86 15.79
C SER A 246 -8.73 31.28 15.62
N VAL A 247 -7.84 31.52 14.64
CA VAL A 247 -7.28 32.87 14.37
C VAL A 247 -8.22 33.73 13.53
N VAL A 248 -9.23 33.15 12.87
CA VAL A 248 -10.20 33.88 12.05
C VAL A 248 -11.56 34.07 12.76
N SER A 249 -11.81 33.37 13.86
CA SER A 249 -13.11 33.40 14.56
C SER A 249 -13.25 34.42 15.69
N ASP A 250 -12.24 35.27 15.93
CA ASP A 250 -12.28 36.27 17.01
C ASP A 250 -13.15 37.50 16.72
N ASN A 251 -14.05 37.42 15.74
CA ASN A 251 -15.05 38.46 15.46
C ASN A 251 -16.39 37.86 15.00
N LEU A 252 -17.10 37.15 15.88
CA LEU A 252 -18.56 37.25 15.93
C LEU A 252 -19.11 36.76 17.27
N GLU A 253 -19.73 37.68 17.99
CA GLU A 253 -20.43 37.43 19.24
C GLU A 253 -21.64 36.48 19.10
N ARG A 254 -21.74 35.55 20.07
CA ARG A 254 -22.94 35.23 20.85
C ARG A 254 -24.11 34.50 20.17
N SER A 255 -24.21 33.19 20.42
CA SER A 255 -25.48 32.56 20.84
C SER A 255 -25.24 31.24 21.58
N HIS A 256 -26.02 31.01 22.64
CA HIS A 256 -25.89 29.95 23.63
C HIS A 256 -26.40 28.57 23.14
N CYS A 257 -25.58 27.55 23.41
CA CYS A 257 -25.86 26.27 24.10
C CYS A 257 -27.04 25.37 23.66
N CYS A 258 -26.71 24.12 23.29
CA CYS A 258 -27.28 22.90 23.88
C CYS A 258 -26.28 21.73 23.73
N LYS A 259 -26.22 20.88 24.77
CA LYS A 259 -25.28 19.78 24.99
C LYS A 259 -25.80 18.44 24.43
N ASP A 260 -24.84 17.52 24.34
CA ASP A 260 -24.92 16.04 24.33
C ASP A 260 -25.53 15.34 23.10
N ALA A 261 -24.72 14.51 22.44
CA ALA A 261 -24.72 13.07 22.72
C ALA A 261 -23.65 12.32 21.89
N SER A 262 -22.88 11.49 22.59
CA SER A 262 -22.22 10.30 22.08
C SER A 262 -23.18 9.47 21.22
N PHE A 263 -22.75 8.97 20.07
CA PHE A 263 -23.47 7.91 19.36
C PHE A 263 -22.56 6.79 18.87
N VAL A 264 -22.66 5.68 19.61
CA VAL A 264 -22.27 4.33 19.23
C VAL A 264 -23.20 3.87 18.11
N ILE A 265 -22.67 3.47 16.95
CA ILE A 265 -23.48 2.84 15.89
C ILE A 265 -23.63 1.36 16.22
N GLN A 266 -24.79 0.99 16.75
CA GLN A 266 -25.21 -0.40 16.91
C GLN A 266 -26.02 -0.78 15.66
N ALA A 267 -25.61 -1.87 15.01
CA ALA A 267 -26.27 -2.42 13.83
C ALA A 267 -27.65 -2.99 14.21
N GLU A 268 -28.73 -2.41 13.69
CA GLU A 268 -30.07 -2.99 13.77
C GLU A 268 -30.47 -3.68 12.48
N LYS A 269 -30.73 -4.97 12.65
CA LYS A 269 -31.23 -5.95 11.68
C LYS A 269 -32.73 -5.69 11.45
N LEU A 270 -33.11 -5.20 10.27
CA LEU A 270 -34.51 -5.11 9.88
C LEU A 270 -34.79 -6.00 8.66
N ILE A 271 -35.31 -7.18 8.97
CA ILE A 271 -36.02 -8.05 8.03
C ILE A 271 -37.42 -7.45 7.82
N TYR A 272 -37.85 -7.25 6.57
CA TYR A 272 -39.27 -7.12 6.25
C TYR A 272 -39.66 -8.01 5.05
N PRO A 273 -40.89 -8.57 5.04
CA PRO A 273 -41.26 -9.69 4.19
C PRO A 273 -41.73 -9.28 2.79
N LEU A 274 -41.43 -10.17 1.83
CA LEU A 274 -41.97 -10.19 0.47
C LEU A 274 -43.49 -10.47 0.49
N GLU A 275 -44.30 -9.51 0.08
CA GLU A 275 -45.69 -9.77 -0.34
C GLU A 275 -45.91 -9.32 -1.79
N GLN A 276 -46.36 -10.29 -2.60
CA GLN A 276 -46.88 -10.10 -3.95
C GLN A 276 -48.30 -9.53 -3.88
N SER A 277 -48.62 -8.48 -4.65
CA SER A 277 -49.96 -8.35 -5.30
C SER A 277 -50.13 -7.07 -6.14
N LYS A 278 -50.46 -7.31 -7.42
CA LYS A 278 -51.40 -6.58 -8.31
C LYS A 278 -51.01 -5.26 -8.98
N VAL A 279 -50.68 -5.43 -10.27
CA VAL A 279 -51.20 -4.71 -11.46
C VAL A 279 -52.16 -3.54 -11.18
N GLY A 280 -51.71 -2.35 -11.55
CA GLY A 280 -52.53 -1.17 -11.80
C GLY A 280 -51.88 -0.32 -12.90
N HIS A 281 -52.54 -0.25 -14.05
CA HIS A 281 -52.12 0.57 -15.20
C HIS A 281 -52.06 2.06 -14.81
N ILE A 282 -50.88 2.68 -14.95
CA ILE A 282 -50.74 4.14 -15.02
C ILE A 282 -49.96 4.48 -16.30
N LYS A 283 -50.55 5.39 -17.07
CA LYS A 283 -50.20 5.74 -18.45
C LYS A 283 -48.80 6.36 -18.56
N HIS A 284 -48.08 5.91 -19.58
CA HIS A 284 -46.82 6.44 -20.07
C HIS A 284 -46.91 7.94 -20.37
N THR A 285 -45.98 8.70 -19.79
CA THR A 285 -45.47 9.95 -20.36
C THR A 285 -44.03 9.64 -20.75
N GLU A 286 -43.73 9.69 -22.05
CA GLU A 286 -42.39 9.47 -22.60
C GLU A 286 -41.40 10.48 -22.01
N SER A 287 -40.43 9.96 -21.27
CA SER A 287 -39.33 10.72 -20.68
C SER A 287 -38.06 9.89 -20.83
N ASN A 288 -37.19 10.31 -21.77
CA ASN A 288 -35.80 9.89 -21.97
C ASN A 288 -35.38 8.53 -21.39
N VAL A 289 -35.76 7.47 -22.11
CA VAL A 289 -35.25 6.11 -21.90
C VAL A 289 -33.85 6.02 -22.52
N GLY A 290 -32.82 6.30 -21.72
CA GLY A 290 -31.43 6.16 -22.15
C GLY A 290 -30.38 6.44 -21.07
N GLN A 291 -30.77 7.10 -19.96
CA GLN A 291 -29.87 7.43 -18.85
C GLN A 291 -30.22 6.72 -17.53
N ALA A 292 -31.33 5.97 -17.47
CA ALA A 292 -31.90 5.46 -16.22
C ALA A 292 -31.28 4.13 -15.72
N ASP A 293 -30.44 3.45 -16.52
CA ASP A 293 -29.98 2.07 -16.24
C ASP A 293 -28.46 1.91 -16.05
N ARG A 294 -27.66 2.99 -16.10
CA ARG A 294 -26.21 2.87 -15.91
C ARG A 294 -25.86 3.00 -14.43
N HIS A 295 -25.47 1.89 -13.81
CA HIS A 295 -24.93 1.89 -12.45
C HIS A 295 -23.47 2.35 -12.49
N PRO A 296 -23.02 3.32 -11.67
CA PRO A 296 -21.61 3.71 -11.65
C PRO A 296 -20.64 2.53 -11.52
N ILE A 297 -21.00 1.52 -10.71
CA ILE A 297 -20.17 0.31 -10.49
C ILE A 297 -19.87 -0.48 -11.77
N ASP A 298 -20.66 -0.28 -12.83
CA ASP A 298 -20.40 -0.89 -14.14
C ASP A 298 -19.10 -0.42 -14.80
N GLU A 299 -18.45 0.61 -14.25
CA GLU A 299 -17.09 0.99 -14.67
C GLU A 299 -16.08 -0.14 -14.51
N ILE A 300 -16.28 -1.08 -13.59
CA ILE A 300 -15.45 -2.29 -13.48
C ILE A 300 -15.44 -3.07 -14.81
N LEU A 301 -16.56 -3.10 -15.55
CA LEU A 301 -16.61 -3.72 -16.88
C LEU A 301 -15.72 -3.01 -17.90
N TYR A 302 -15.53 -1.69 -17.77
CA TYR A 302 -14.63 -0.94 -18.63
C TYR A 302 -13.17 -1.37 -18.39
N TRP A 303 -12.78 -1.56 -17.13
CA TRP A 303 -11.47 -2.11 -16.76
C TRP A 303 -11.29 -3.52 -17.29
N HIS A 304 -12.27 -4.41 -17.09
CA HIS A 304 -12.21 -5.79 -17.57
C HIS A 304 -12.03 -5.84 -19.08
N ASN A 305 -12.80 -5.04 -19.83
CA ASN A 305 -12.69 -4.97 -21.28
C ASN A 305 -11.33 -4.41 -21.74
N ALA A 306 -10.80 -3.39 -21.07
CA ALA A 306 -9.49 -2.84 -21.38
C ALA A 306 -8.36 -3.85 -21.11
N ILE A 307 -8.39 -4.54 -19.96
CA ILE A 307 -7.44 -5.58 -19.59
C ILE A 307 -7.52 -6.75 -20.56
N ARG A 308 -8.73 -7.26 -20.83
CA ARG A 308 -8.97 -8.34 -21.80
C ARG A 308 -8.40 -8.01 -23.17
N LYS A 309 -8.61 -6.78 -23.67
CA LYS A 309 -8.06 -6.34 -24.95
C LYS A 309 -6.52 -6.30 -24.93
N GLU A 310 -5.93 -5.74 -23.88
CA GLU A 310 -4.47 -5.64 -23.74
C GLU A 310 -3.79 -7.02 -23.66
N LEU A 311 -4.36 -7.96 -22.89
CA LEU A 311 -3.86 -9.32 -22.78
C LEU A 311 -4.00 -10.09 -24.10
N ASN A 312 -5.09 -9.91 -24.83
CA ASN A 312 -5.24 -10.49 -26.17
C ASN A 312 -4.18 -9.94 -27.13
N ASP A 313 -3.93 -8.63 -27.13
CA ASP A 313 -2.88 -8.01 -27.95
C ASP A 313 -1.49 -8.58 -27.60
N ILE A 314 -1.20 -8.81 -26.31
CA ILE A 314 0.04 -9.44 -25.84
C ILE A 314 0.12 -10.90 -26.33
N ALA A 315 -0.95 -11.68 -26.19
CA ALA A 315 -0.98 -13.06 -26.67
C ALA A 315 -0.76 -13.14 -28.19
N GLU A 316 -1.41 -12.27 -28.98
CA GLU A 316 -1.18 -12.18 -30.42
C GLU A 316 0.25 -11.76 -30.77
N GLU A 317 0.85 -10.85 -30.01
CA GLU A 317 2.24 -10.45 -30.16
C GLU A 317 3.20 -11.62 -29.87
N THR A 318 2.99 -12.40 -28.81
CA THR A 318 3.79 -13.60 -28.51
C THR A 318 3.71 -14.64 -29.63
N ARG A 319 2.53 -14.86 -30.21
CA ARG A 319 2.34 -15.77 -31.35
C ARG A 319 3.02 -15.25 -32.61
N ARG A 320 2.99 -13.94 -32.86
CA ARG A 320 3.72 -13.32 -33.97
C ARG A 320 5.23 -13.48 -33.80
N MET A 321 5.75 -13.26 -32.59
CA MET A 321 7.17 -13.48 -32.26
C MET A 321 7.57 -14.94 -32.44
N GLN A 322 6.72 -15.89 -32.06
CA GLN A 322 6.93 -17.31 -32.30
C GLN A 322 7.07 -17.64 -33.79
N GLN A 323 6.23 -17.02 -34.63
CA GLN A 323 6.21 -17.26 -36.08
C GLN A 323 7.37 -16.58 -36.82
N SER A 324 7.74 -15.36 -36.41
CA SER A 324 8.80 -14.58 -37.05
C SER A 324 10.21 -14.96 -36.60
N GLY A 325 10.35 -15.46 -35.36
CA GLY A 325 11.65 -15.67 -34.72
C GLY A 325 12.43 -14.38 -34.45
N ASP A 326 11.78 -13.22 -34.58
CA ASP A 326 12.37 -11.89 -34.36
C ASP A 326 11.89 -11.30 -33.03
N PHE A 327 12.85 -10.83 -32.24
CA PHE A 327 12.64 -10.33 -30.89
C PHE A 327 13.45 -9.04 -30.62
N ALA A 328 13.68 -8.24 -31.67
CA ALA A 328 14.42 -6.99 -31.58
C ALA A 328 13.92 -6.03 -30.47
N ASP A 329 12.66 -6.14 -30.04
CA ASP A 329 12.06 -5.32 -28.99
C ASP A 329 11.54 -6.09 -27.76
N ILE A 330 12.32 -7.08 -27.28
CA ILE A 330 11.98 -7.79 -26.02
C ILE A 330 11.82 -6.86 -24.82
N SER A 331 12.51 -5.72 -24.84
CA SER A 331 12.51 -4.75 -23.73
C SER A 331 11.18 -4.01 -23.64
N ALA A 332 10.67 -3.47 -24.75
CA ALA A 332 9.36 -2.80 -24.73
C ALA A 332 8.24 -3.81 -24.46
N PHE A 333 8.33 -5.02 -25.02
CA PHE A 333 7.39 -6.09 -24.71
C PHE A 333 7.36 -6.41 -23.20
N ASN A 334 8.52 -6.58 -22.58
CA ASN A 334 8.63 -6.83 -21.15
C ASN A 334 8.09 -5.65 -20.31
N ALA A 335 8.35 -4.41 -20.72
CA ALA A 335 7.83 -3.21 -20.04
C ALA A 335 6.29 -3.12 -20.14
N ARG A 336 5.72 -3.50 -21.29
CA ARG A 336 4.28 -3.58 -21.52
C ARG A 336 3.63 -4.69 -20.68
N LEU A 337 4.27 -5.85 -20.60
CA LEU A 337 3.83 -6.94 -19.74
C LEU A 337 3.86 -6.55 -18.26
N GLN A 338 4.96 -5.94 -17.79
CA GLN A 338 5.05 -5.48 -16.40
C GLN A 338 3.93 -4.49 -16.10
N PHE A 339 3.67 -3.56 -17.01
CA PHE A 339 2.59 -2.60 -16.86
C PHE A 339 1.23 -3.28 -16.68
N ILE A 340 0.84 -4.19 -17.57
CA ILE A 340 -0.48 -4.86 -17.45
C ILE A 340 -0.55 -5.78 -16.23
N ALA A 341 0.56 -6.40 -15.82
CA ALA A 341 0.64 -7.18 -14.60
C ALA A 341 0.37 -6.29 -13.38
N ASP A 342 1.00 -5.12 -13.29
CA ASP A 342 0.76 -4.15 -12.22
C ASP A 342 -0.71 -3.69 -12.22
N VAL A 343 -1.31 -3.45 -13.39
CA VAL A 343 -2.75 -3.11 -13.49
C VAL A 343 -3.61 -4.22 -12.90
N CYS A 344 -3.37 -5.48 -13.27
CA CYS A 344 -4.16 -6.62 -12.76
C CYS A 344 -3.98 -6.81 -11.25
N ILE A 345 -2.73 -6.75 -10.75
CA ILE A 345 -2.43 -6.91 -9.32
C ILE A 345 -3.15 -5.84 -8.50
N PHE A 346 -3.06 -4.57 -8.89
CA PHE A 346 -3.72 -3.51 -8.13
C PHE A 346 -5.24 -3.46 -8.32
N HIS A 347 -5.75 -3.99 -9.44
CA HIS A 347 -7.19 -4.22 -9.63
C HIS A 347 -7.71 -5.29 -8.67
N SER A 348 -7.03 -6.44 -8.57
CA SER A 348 -7.32 -7.48 -7.56
C SER A 348 -7.18 -7.00 -6.11
N ILE A 349 -6.18 -6.17 -5.83
CA ILE A 349 -6.03 -5.55 -4.50
C ILE A 349 -7.23 -4.64 -4.20
N ALA A 350 -7.69 -3.84 -5.17
CA ALA A 350 -8.85 -2.99 -5.00
C ALA A 350 -10.12 -3.81 -4.76
N GLU A 351 -10.26 -4.94 -5.44
CA GLU A 351 -11.36 -5.88 -5.25
C GLU A 351 -11.36 -6.44 -3.83
N ASP A 352 -10.23 -6.98 -3.38
CA ASP A 352 -10.07 -7.58 -2.06
C ASP A 352 -10.20 -6.58 -0.91
N GLN A 353 -9.70 -5.35 -1.07
CA GLN A 353 -9.66 -4.38 0.02
C GLN A 353 -10.85 -3.40 0.04
N VAL A 354 -11.54 -3.24 -1.09
CA VAL A 354 -12.59 -2.21 -1.24
C VAL A 354 -13.92 -2.83 -1.64
N VAL A 355 -13.96 -3.58 -2.75
CA VAL A 355 -15.23 -4.02 -3.36
C VAL A 355 -15.84 -5.19 -2.59
N PHE A 356 -15.11 -6.29 -2.43
CA PHE A 356 -15.63 -7.50 -1.79
C PHE A 356 -16.00 -7.31 -0.32
N PRO A 357 -15.19 -6.62 0.50
CA PRO A 357 -15.58 -6.34 1.89
C PRO A 357 -16.86 -5.51 1.99
N ALA A 358 -17.10 -4.60 1.03
CA ALA A 358 -18.33 -3.81 1.01
C ALA A 358 -19.55 -4.67 0.67
N VAL A 359 -19.43 -5.59 -0.30
CA VAL A 359 -20.53 -6.48 -0.72
C VAL A 359 -20.86 -7.51 0.36
N ASN A 360 -19.96 -7.73 1.33
CA ASN A 360 -20.09 -8.73 2.40
C ASN A 360 -20.43 -10.13 1.85
N SER A 361 -19.85 -10.46 0.69
CA SER A 361 -20.02 -11.79 0.12
C SER A 361 -19.18 -12.79 0.89
N GLU A 362 -19.74 -13.95 1.24
CA GLU A 362 -18.95 -15.12 1.69
C GLU A 362 -17.99 -15.65 0.59
N LEU A 363 -17.99 -15.02 -0.60
CA LEU A 363 -17.07 -15.29 -1.69
C LEU A 363 -15.69 -14.74 -1.35
N SER A 364 -14.67 -15.57 -1.53
CA SER A 364 -13.26 -15.19 -1.43
C SER A 364 -12.56 -15.56 -2.73
N PHE A 365 -11.92 -14.58 -3.36
CA PHE A 365 -11.14 -14.75 -4.58
C PHE A 365 -9.63 -14.65 -4.35
N VAL A 366 -9.20 -14.59 -3.08
CA VAL A 366 -7.79 -14.46 -2.68
C VAL A 366 -6.90 -15.53 -3.30
N LEU A 367 -7.40 -16.77 -3.45
CA LEU A 367 -6.66 -17.85 -4.12
C LEU A 367 -6.57 -17.67 -5.63
N GLU A 368 -7.60 -17.09 -6.26
CA GLU A 368 -7.59 -16.76 -7.70
C GLU A 368 -6.55 -15.64 -7.94
N HIS A 369 -6.59 -14.56 -7.14
CA HIS A 369 -5.63 -13.45 -7.21
C HIS A 369 -4.18 -13.89 -6.97
N ALA A 370 -3.93 -14.72 -5.94
CA ALA A 370 -2.59 -15.21 -5.65
C ALA A 370 -2.03 -16.08 -6.80
N GLU A 371 -2.89 -16.85 -7.46
CA GLU A 371 -2.48 -17.65 -8.61
C GLU A 371 -2.29 -16.79 -9.87
N GLU A 372 -3.09 -15.75 -10.10
CA GLU A 372 -2.89 -14.77 -11.18
C GLU A 372 -1.53 -14.07 -11.03
N GLU A 373 -1.22 -13.55 -9.85
CA GLU A 373 0.07 -12.92 -9.53
C GLU A 373 1.23 -13.90 -9.78
N ARG A 374 1.08 -15.15 -9.34
CA ARG A 374 2.09 -16.20 -9.58
C ARG A 374 2.32 -16.44 -11.06
N ARG A 375 1.26 -16.45 -11.88
CA ARG A 375 1.38 -16.64 -13.34
C ARG A 375 2.12 -15.48 -14.01
N PHE A 376 1.82 -14.23 -13.65
CA PHE A 376 2.57 -13.07 -14.14
C PHE A 376 4.05 -13.14 -13.73
N ASN A 377 4.34 -13.54 -12.49
CA ASN A 377 5.71 -13.72 -12.01
C ASN A 377 6.47 -14.82 -12.77
N ASN A 378 5.85 -15.97 -13.03
CA ASN A 378 6.44 -17.03 -13.84
C ASN A 378 6.76 -16.54 -15.26
N PHE A 379 5.84 -15.82 -15.88
CA PHE A 379 6.02 -15.23 -17.21
C PHE A 379 7.22 -14.28 -17.24
N ARG A 380 7.32 -13.39 -16.24
CA ARG A 380 8.43 -12.44 -16.11
C ARG A 380 9.77 -13.16 -15.90
N CYS A 381 9.80 -14.17 -15.03
CA CYS A 381 11.00 -14.97 -14.80
C CYS A 381 11.49 -15.65 -16.08
N LEU A 382 10.58 -16.17 -16.90
CA LEU A 382 10.90 -16.75 -18.20
C LEU A 382 11.59 -15.72 -19.12
N ILE A 383 11.03 -14.51 -19.26
CA ILE A 383 11.64 -13.43 -20.07
C ILE A 383 13.05 -13.09 -19.54
N GLN A 384 13.22 -12.96 -18.23
CA GLN A 384 14.51 -12.61 -17.61
C GLN A 384 15.58 -13.67 -17.84
N GLN A 385 15.24 -14.95 -17.69
CA GLN A 385 16.16 -16.06 -17.95
C GLN A 385 16.72 -16.00 -19.37
N ILE A 386 15.94 -15.52 -20.33
CA ILE A 386 16.30 -15.47 -21.74
C ILE A 386 17.16 -14.25 -22.05
N GLN A 387 16.80 -13.10 -21.47
CA GLN A 387 17.66 -11.92 -21.52
C GLN A 387 19.06 -12.23 -20.95
N MET A 388 19.15 -13.08 -19.93
CA MET A 388 20.41 -13.52 -19.33
C MET A 388 21.15 -14.60 -20.14
N ALA A 389 20.43 -15.57 -20.71
CA ALA A 389 21.03 -16.69 -21.44
C ALA A 389 21.68 -16.26 -22.78
N GLY A 390 21.23 -15.15 -23.37
CA GLY A 390 21.66 -14.72 -24.70
C GLY A 390 21.23 -15.71 -25.80
N ALA A 391 21.41 -15.34 -27.07
CA ALA A 391 20.92 -16.07 -28.26
C ALA A 391 21.62 -17.43 -28.53
N LYS A 392 21.78 -18.30 -27.52
CA LYS A 392 22.35 -19.65 -27.67
C LYS A 392 21.26 -20.71 -27.41
N SER A 393 20.59 -21.03 -28.53
CA SER A 393 19.99 -22.33 -28.86
C SER A 393 18.85 -22.91 -27.98
N THR A 394 17.69 -22.24 -27.88
CA THR A 394 16.37 -22.85 -27.54
C THR A 394 15.16 -22.03 -28.02
N ALA A 395 15.30 -21.17 -29.05
CA ALA A 395 14.28 -20.17 -29.41
C ALA A 395 12.86 -20.75 -29.62
N ALA A 396 12.72 -21.91 -30.27
CA ALA A 396 11.42 -22.51 -30.55
C ALA A 396 10.68 -23.05 -29.31
N GLU A 397 11.37 -23.74 -28.41
CA GLU A 397 10.80 -24.22 -27.13
C GLU A 397 10.41 -23.03 -26.25
N PHE A 398 11.26 -22.00 -26.22
CA PHE A 398 10.96 -20.74 -25.55
C PHE A 398 9.66 -20.11 -26.05
N TYR A 399 9.54 -19.87 -27.36
CA TYR A 399 8.36 -19.18 -27.88
C TYR A 399 7.08 -19.96 -27.62
N SER A 400 7.16 -21.30 -27.64
CA SER A 400 6.04 -22.15 -27.25
C SER A 400 5.68 -21.99 -25.77
N GLU A 401 6.67 -21.89 -24.89
CA GLU A 401 6.46 -21.69 -23.46
C GLU A 401 5.90 -20.29 -23.14
N LEU A 402 6.36 -19.25 -23.84
CA LEU A 402 5.86 -17.89 -23.73
C LEU A 402 4.38 -17.79 -24.15
N CYS A 403 4.02 -18.39 -25.30
CA CYS A 403 2.64 -18.44 -25.75
C CYS A 403 1.76 -19.21 -24.76
N SER A 404 2.25 -20.35 -24.26
CA SER A 404 1.54 -21.16 -23.25
C SER A 404 1.26 -20.37 -21.96
N HIS A 405 2.24 -19.60 -21.47
CA HIS A 405 2.02 -18.75 -20.29
C HIS A 405 1.05 -17.61 -20.59
N ALA A 406 1.07 -17.02 -21.79
CA ALA A 406 0.11 -15.98 -22.19
C ALA A 406 -1.32 -16.52 -22.20
N ASP A 407 -1.51 -17.70 -22.80
CA ASP A 407 -2.81 -18.35 -22.86
C ASP A 407 -3.33 -18.73 -21.47
N GLN A 408 -2.46 -19.21 -20.56
CA GLN A 408 -2.83 -19.53 -19.17
C GLN A 408 -3.21 -18.29 -18.35
N ILE A 409 -2.50 -17.16 -18.52
CA ILE A 409 -2.86 -15.89 -17.87
C ILE A 409 -4.23 -15.44 -18.36
N MET A 410 -4.47 -15.46 -19.67
CA MET A 410 -5.76 -15.06 -20.24
C MET A 410 -6.89 -15.95 -19.76
N GLU A 411 -6.72 -17.28 -19.74
CA GLU A 411 -7.75 -18.21 -19.26
C GLU A 411 -8.09 -17.96 -17.78
N ALA A 412 -7.07 -17.73 -16.96
CA ALA A 412 -7.25 -17.45 -15.54
C ALA A 412 -8.04 -16.16 -15.29
N ILE A 413 -7.60 -15.06 -15.91
CA ILE A 413 -8.22 -13.74 -15.75
C ILE A 413 -9.64 -13.73 -16.34
N GLU A 414 -9.87 -14.38 -17.48
CA GLU A 414 -11.21 -14.44 -18.08
C GLU A 414 -12.19 -15.19 -17.18
N LYS A 415 -11.74 -16.30 -16.58
CA LYS A 415 -12.54 -17.05 -15.62
C LYS A 415 -12.84 -16.21 -14.38
N HIS A 416 -11.85 -15.49 -13.88
CA HIS A 416 -11.99 -14.61 -12.73
C HIS A 416 -12.98 -13.48 -13.02
N PHE A 417 -12.79 -12.71 -14.10
CA PHE A 417 -13.73 -11.68 -14.53
C PHE A 417 -15.16 -12.22 -14.71
N CYS A 418 -15.32 -13.40 -15.34
CA CYS A 418 -16.64 -14.02 -15.45
C CYS A 418 -17.29 -14.28 -14.08
N ASN A 419 -16.51 -14.71 -13.07
CA ASN A 419 -17.04 -14.90 -11.72
C ASN A 419 -17.51 -13.57 -11.13
N GLU A 420 -16.73 -12.51 -11.24
CA GLU A 420 -17.05 -11.21 -10.66
C GLU A 420 -18.23 -10.54 -11.35
N GLU A 421 -18.23 -10.55 -12.68
CA GLU A 421 -19.28 -9.96 -13.51
C GLU A 421 -20.64 -10.63 -13.27
N THR A 422 -20.65 -11.93 -12.96
CA THR A 422 -21.89 -12.70 -12.74
C THR A 422 -22.29 -12.81 -11.27
N LYS A 423 -21.35 -12.77 -10.33
CA LYS A 423 -21.62 -13.00 -8.90
C LYS A 423 -21.51 -11.73 -8.06
N VAL A 424 -20.56 -10.84 -8.34
CA VAL A 424 -20.25 -9.68 -7.49
C VAL A 424 -20.95 -8.42 -7.99
N LEU A 425 -20.77 -8.05 -9.27
CA LEU A 425 -21.35 -6.83 -9.83
C LEU A 425 -22.88 -6.74 -9.68
N PRO A 426 -23.67 -7.82 -9.92
CA PRO A 426 -25.11 -7.76 -9.73
C PRO A 426 -25.51 -7.47 -8.28
N GLN A 427 -24.74 -7.98 -7.30
CA GLN A 427 -24.98 -7.68 -5.89
C GLN A 427 -24.66 -6.21 -5.59
N ALA A 428 -23.51 -5.70 -6.06
CA ALA A 428 -23.12 -4.32 -5.85
C ALA A 428 -24.12 -3.31 -6.45
N ARG A 429 -24.70 -3.62 -7.62
CA ARG A 429 -25.76 -2.80 -8.26
C ARG A 429 -27.01 -2.66 -7.39
N VAL A 430 -27.39 -3.72 -6.69
CA VAL A 430 -28.61 -3.78 -5.85
C VAL A 430 -28.34 -3.24 -4.44
N LEU A 431 -27.17 -3.53 -3.87
CA LEU A 431 -26.85 -3.20 -2.48
C LEU A 431 -26.52 -1.72 -2.28
N PHE A 432 -25.94 -1.05 -3.28
CA PHE A 432 -25.36 0.28 -3.10
C PHE A 432 -26.07 1.36 -3.91
N SER A 433 -26.24 2.54 -3.30
CA SER A 433 -26.65 3.73 -4.03
C SER A 433 -25.58 4.16 -5.04
N PRO A 434 -25.93 4.93 -6.08
CA PRO A 434 -24.95 5.44 -7.03
C PRO A 434 -23.79 6.21 -6.37
N GLU A 435 -24.05 6.92 -5.26
CA GLU A 435 -23.04 7.62 -4.47
C GLU A 435 -22.05 6.65 -3.83
N LYS A 436 -22.56 5.57 -3.22
CA LYS A 436 -21.71 4.54 -2.62
C LYS A 436 -20.92 3.78 -3.68
N GLN A 437 -21.51 3.48 -4.83
CA GLN A 437 -20.80 2.86 -5.95
C GLN A 437 -19.64 3.74 -6.44
N ARG A 438 -19.87 5.05 -6.60
CA ARG A 438 -18.83 6.04 -6.93
C ARG A 438 -17.72 6.11 -5.87
N GLU A 439 -18.09 6.06 -4.59
CA GLU A 439 -17.12 6.01 -3.49
C GLU A 439 -16.23 4.77 -3.57
N LEU A 440 -16.82 3.59 -3.82
CA LEU A 440 -16.07 2.33 -3.96
C LEU A 440 -15.08 2.41 -5.12
N LEU A 441 -15.51 2.87 -6.30
CA LEU A 441 -14.62 3.03 -7.47
C LEU A 441 -13.48 4.02 -7.22
N TYR A 442 -13.77 5.13 -6.55
CA TYR A 442 -12.73 6.09 -6.17
C TYR A 442 -11.73 5.48 -5.19
N ARG A 443 -12.21 4.76 -4.18
CA ARG A 443 -11.33 4.07 -3.23
C ARG A 443 -10.50 2.98 -3.90
N SER A 444 -11.07 2.26 -4.87
CA SER A 444 -10.36 1.29 -5.71
C SER A 444 -9.22 1.94 -6.48
N LEU A 445 -9.42 3.12 -7.07
CA LEU A 445 -8.31 3.88 -7.68
C LEU A 445 -7.24 4.29 -6.65
N CYS A 446 -7.64 4.64 -5.44
CA CYS A 446 -6.71 5.10 -4.42
C CYS A 446 -5.79 4.01 -3.85
N VAL A 447 -6.05 2.72 -4.08
CA VAL A 447 -5.11 1.65 -3.69
C VAL A 447 -3.92 1.54 -4.65
N MET A 448 -4.00 2.17 -5.83
CA MET A 448 -2.90 2.22 -6.79
C MET A 448 -1.86 3.28 -6.36
N PRO A 449 -0.55 3.01 -6.56
CA PRO A 449 0.50 4.00 -6.44
C PRO A 449 0.32 5.16 -7.43
N LEU A 450 0.74 6.36 -7.06
CA LEU A 450 0.67 7.54 -7.93
C LEU A 450 1.38 7.32 -9.27
N LYS A 451 2.56 6.67 -9.25
CA LYS A 451 3.34 6.35 -10.45
C LYS A 451 2.58 5.43 -11.41
N LEU A 452 1.77 4.52 -10.88
CA LEU A 452 0.92 3.65 -11.70
C LEU A 452 -0.26 4.43 -12.25
N LEU A 453 -0.95 5.22 -11.42
CA LEU A 453 -2.10 6.04 -11.84
C LEU A 453 -1.77 7.00 -12.98
N GLU A 454 -0.58 7.62 -12.95
CA GLU A 454 -0.08 8.49 -14.02
C GLU A 454 -0.10 7.80 -15.39
N ARG A 455 0.15 6.49 -15.44
CA ARG A 455 0.19 5.68 -16.66
C ARG A 455 -1.16 5.02 -16.95
N VAL A 456 -1.83 4.52 -15.92
CA VAL A 456 -3.07 3.75 -16.02
C VAL A 456 -4.24 4.60 -16.50
N LEU A 457 -4.39 5.84 -16.00
CA LEU A 457 -5.55 6.65 -16.36
C LEU A 457 -5.54 7.05 -17.85
N PRO A 458 -4.43 7.54 -18.44
CA PRO A 458 -4.36 7.76 -19.88
C PRO A 458 -4.53 6.47 -20.69
N TRP A 459 -3.94 5.35 -20.24
CA TRP A 459 -4.09 4.06 -20.90
C TRP A 459 -5.55 3.60 -20.92
N LEU A 460 -6.25 3.61 -19.79
CA LEU A 460 -7.64 3.18 -19.71
C LEU A 460 -8.50 4.05 -20.63
N VAL A 461 -8.41 5.38 -20.52
CA VAL A 461 -9.18 6.31 -21.35
C VAL A 461 -8.94 6.07 -22.84
N SER A 462 -7.71 5.71 -23.26
CA SER A 462 -7.41 5.37 -24.66
C SER A 462 -8.10 4.10 -25.17
N LYS A 463 -8.61 3.25 -24.27
CA LYS A 463 -9.31 2.00 -24.60
C LYS A 463 -10.84 2.15 -24.60
N LEU A 464 -11.36 3.27 -24.08
CA LEU A 464 -12.79 3.55 -23.96
C LEU A 464 -13.34 4.27 -25.20
N SER A 465 -14.65 4.14 -25.43
CA SER A 465 -15.37 5.05 -26.35
C SER A 465 -15.46 6.46 -25.77
N ASP A 466 -15.76 7.46 -26.61
CA ASP A 466 -15.93 8.85 -26.15
C ASP A 466 -17.05 8.97 -25.09
N GLU A 467 -18.13 8.19 -25.23
CA GLU A 467 -19.24 8.14 -24.27
C GLU A 467 -18.82 7.48 -22.94
N GLU A 468 -18.07 6.38 -23.01
CA GLU A 468 -17.55 5.66 -21.83
C GLU A 468 -16.54 6.52 -21.06
N ALA A 469 -15.60 7.16 -21.76
CA ALA A 469 -14.64 8.09 -21.18
C ALA A 469 -15.33 9.30 -20.54
N SER A 470 -16.36 9.84 -21.20
CA SER A 470 -17.15 10.95 -20.65
C SER A 470 -17.90 10.55 -19.37
N SER A 471 -18.48 9.35 -19.35
CA SER A 471 -19.15 8.78 -18.18
C SER A 471 -18.17 8.57 -17.01
N PHE A 472 -17.01 7.97 -17.29
CA PHE A 472 -15.95 7.74 -16.32
C PHE A 472 -15.47 9.05 -15.66
N LEU A 473 -15.18 10.06 -16.48
CA LEU A 473 -14.79 11.38 -15.99
C LEU A 473 -15.90 12.06 -15.18
N GLN A 474 -17.17 11.87 -15.55
CA GLN A 474 -18.30 12.41 -14.81
C GLN A 474 -18.41 11.77 -13.42
N ASN A 475 -18.31 10.45 -13.33
CA ASN A 475 -18.36 9.73 -12.05
C ASN A 475 -17.21 10.16 -11.14
N MET A 476 -15.97 10.23 -11.65
CA MET A 476 -14.83 10.74 -10.87
C MET A 476 -15.07 12.16 -10.31
N ARG A 477 -15.69 13.06 -11.08
CA ARG A 477 -16.03 14.41 -10.60
C ARG A 477 -17.08 14.40 -9.51
N LEU A 478 -18.09 13.53 -9.62
CA LEU A 478 -19.19 13.41 -8.67
C LEU A 478 -18.79 12.75 -7.35
N CYS A 479 -17.75 11.92 -7.33
CA CYS A 479 -17.20 11.33 -6.09
C CYS A 479 -16.83 12.41 -5.05
N ARG A 480 -16.30 13.56 -5.52
CA ARG A 480 -15.81 14.66 -4.68
C ARG A 480 -16.91 15.30 -3.81
N CYS A 481 -18.17 15.24 -4.22
CA CYS A 481 -19.28 15.80 -3.45
C CYS A 481 -19.73 14.88 -2.29
N CYS A 482 -19.36 13.60 -2.32
CA CYS A 482 -19.83 12.61 -1.33
C CYS A 482 -18.87 12.48 -0.12
N SER A 483 -17.57 12.72 -0.30
CA SER A 483 -16.56 12.61 0.77
C SER A 483 -16.48 13.82 1.71
N SER A 484 -17.34 14.82 1.51
CA SER A 484 -17.33 16.11 2.23
C SER A 484 -18.49 16.28 3.21
N SER A 485 -19.30 15.24 3.44
CA SER A 485 -20.51 15.28 4.28
C SER A 485 -20.36 14.46 5.54
#